data_AF-A0A7K7AX24-F1
#
_entry.id   AF-A0A7K7AX24-F1
#
_cell.length_a   1.000
_cell.length_b   1.000
_cell.length_c   1.000
_cell.angle_alpha   90.00
_cell.angle_beta   90.00
_cell.angle_gamma   90.00
#
_symmetry.space_group_name_H-M   'P 1'
#
loop_
_entity.id
_entity.type
_entity.pdbx_description
1 polymer ?
#
loop_
_entity_poly.entity_id
_entity_poly.type
_entity_poly.pdbx_seq_one_letter_code
_entity_poly.pdbx_strand_id
1 'polypeptide(L)'
;GTVTRLRLSRSKKTGGSKGYGFIEFESDDVAKIVADTMNNYLFCERLLKCQFIPPERVHKDLFKDCGRKFRKPSQPAVGRYNKIRSASEKARMAKRLLRKERLLRKRLAEKGLDYDFPGFAAQKLHIKKKKVKKSKLKLDLSLNSQDPTPVCTPTVLERRKAHEADDDTEDKEITVRLPPSSVENAVQRPKKQKRKKADLKKQK
;
A
#
# COMPACT_ATOMS: atom_id res chain seq x y z
N GLY A 1 12.32 38.09 -1.88
CA GLY A 1 11.99 38.35 -0.47
C GLY A 1 12.30 37.14 0.38
N THR A 2 12.25 37.30 1.70
CA THR A 2 12.53 36.25 2.69
C THR A 2 11.43 35.18 2.70
N VAL A 3 11.81 33.90 2.72
CA VAL A 3 10.89 32.77 2.87
C VAL A 3 10.83 32.36 4.34
N THR A 4 9.62 32.38 4.92
CA THR A 4 9.41 32.04 6.33
C THR A 4 9.15 30.55 6.52
N ARG A 5 8.25 29.96 5.71
CA ARG A 5 7.85 28.55 5.81
C ARG A 5 7.79 27.91 4.43
N LEU A 6 8.26 26.67 4.34
CA LEU A 6 8.20 25.86 3.13
C LEU A 6 7.66 24.48 3.47
N ARG A 7 6.72 23.99 2.67
CA ARG A 7 6.19 22.62 2.78
C ARG A 7 6.08 21.96 1.42
N LEU A 8 6.84 20.89 1.21
CA LEU A 8 6.64 20.00 0.06
C LEU A 8 5.64 18.89 0.42
N SER A 9 4.60 18.74 -0.39
CA SER A 9 3.62 17.67 -0.18
C SER A 9 4.19 16.32 -0.62
N ARG A 10 4.09 15.33 0.28
CA ARG A 10 4.66 13.98 0.08
C ARG A 10 3.63 12.88 0.34
N SER A 11 3.85 11.72 -0.26
CA SER A 11 3.04 10.51 -0.03
C SER A 11 3.27 9.95 1.38
N LYS A 12 2.20 9.64 2.10
CA LYS A 12 2.27 9.02 3.44
C LYS A 12 2.80 7.59 3.41
N LYS A 13 2.69 6.90 2.25
CA LYS A 13 3.10 5.49 2.10
C LYS A 13 4.58 5.37 1.74
N THR A 14 5.01 6.09 0.70
CA THR A 14 6.36 5.96 0.11
C THR A 14 7.30 7.10 0.50
N GLY A 15 6.76 8.25 0.93
CA GLY A 15 7.54 9.46 1.19
C GLY A 15 8.01 10.23 -0.05
N GLY A 16 7.64 9.77 -1.26
CA GLY A 16 7.90 10.49 -2.51
C GLY A 16 7.13 11.82 -2.58
N SER A 17 7.61 12.75 -3.40
CA SER A 17 6.91 14.02 -3.67
C SER A 17 5.57 13.75 -4.38
N LYS A 18 4.58 14.60 -4.11
CA LYS A 18 3.30 14.60 -4.85
C LYS A 18 3.29 15.55 -6.05
N GLY A 19 4.38 16.27 -6.28
CA GLY A 19 4.49 17.25 -7.37
C GLY A 19 3.94 18.64 -7.06
N TYR A 20 3.62 18.95 -5.79
CA TYR A 20 3.22 20.30 -5.36
C TYR A 20 3.73 20.62 -3.96
N GLY A 21 3.81 21.90 -3.64
CA GLY A 21 4.24 22.42 -2.35
C GLY A 21 3.66 23.80 -2.09
N PHE A 22 3.87 24.28 -0.87
CA PHE A 22 3.44 25.59 -0.41
C PHE A 22 4.65 26.34 0.12
N ILE A 23 4.73 27.62 -0.22
CA ILE A 23 5.79 28.53 0.19
C ILE A 23 5.11 29.74 0.79
N GLU A 24 5.61 30.18 1.93
CA GLU A 24 5.17 31.39 2.60
C GLU A 24 6.30 32.41 2.59
N PHE A 25 5.96 33.60 2.11
CA PHE A 25 6.84 34.76 2.13
C PHE A 25 6.48 35.64 3.32
N GLU A 26 7.43 36.48 3.72
CA GLU A 26 7.24 37.47 4.77
C GLU A 26 6.24 38.58 4.36
N SER A 27 6.14 38.88 3.06
CA SER A 27 5.26 39.93 2.52
C SER A 27 4.34 39.38 1.43
N ASP A 28 3.07 39.74 1.51
CA ASP A 28 2.03 39.27 0.57
C ASP A 28 2.28 39.76 -0.87
N ASP A 29 2.80 40.98 -1.03
CA ASP A 29 3.08 41.54 -2.35
C ASP A 29 4.20 40.79 -3.06
N VAL A 30 5.22 40.36 -2.32
CA VAL A 30 6.28 39.48 -2.84
C VAL A 30 5.69 38.15 -3.28
N ALA A 31 4.76 37.59 -2.50
CA ALA A 31 4.11 36.33 -2.86
C ALA A 31 3.28 36.45 -4.15
N LYS A 32 2.58 37.56 -4.38
CA LYS A 32 1.85 37.84 -5.63
C LYS A 32 2.81 37.94 -6.82
N ILE A 33 3.86 38.75 -6.71
CA ILE A 33 4.86 38.92 -7.77
C ILE A 33 5.51 37.57 -8.12
N VAL A 34 5.89 36.78 -7.12
CA VAL A 34 6.49 35.44 -7.36
C VAL A 34 5.48 34.50 -8.02
N ALA A 35 4.22 34.52 -7.61
CA ALA A 35 3.19 33.69 -8.22
C ALA A 35 3.00 34.05 -9.70
N ASP A 36 2.89 35.33 -10.04
CA ASP A 36 2.67 35.79 -11.40
C ASP A 36 3.89 35.54 -12.29
N THR A 37 5.10 35.76 -11.78
CA THR A 37 6.36 35.58 -12.53
C THR A 37 6.72 34.11 -12.76
N MET A 38 6.46 33.23 -11.79
CA MET A 38 6.81 31.81 -11.91
C MET A 38 5.69 30.95 -12.49
N ASN A 39 4.48 31.51 -12.66
CA ASN A 39 3.38 30.79 -13.27
C ASN A 39 3.65 30.54 -14.76
N ASN A 40 3.47 29.30 -15.19
CA ASN A 40 3.77 28.81 -16.53
C ASN A 40 5.27 28.83 -16.90
N TYR A 41 6.16 28.97 -15.91
CA TYR A 41 7.59 28.83 -16.18
C TYR A 41 7.93 27.38 -16.51
N LEU A 42 8.66 27.16 -17.62
CA LEU A 42 9.15 25.84 -18.00
C LEU A 42 10.36 25.48 -17.12
N PHE A 43 10.15 24.56 -16.18
CA PHE A 43 11.20 24.11 -15.27
C PHE A 43 11.51 22.63 -15.53
N CYS A 44 12.71 22.37 -16.06
CA CYS A 44 13.08 21.08 -16.62
C CYS A 44 12.10 20.68 -17.73
N GLU A 45 11.36 19.59 -17.55
CA GLU A 45 10.41 19.05 -18.54
C GLU A 45 8.94 19.35 -18.17
N ARG A 46 8.70 20.20 -17.17
CA ARG A 46 7.34 20.47 -16.66
C ARG A 46 7.09 21.97 -16.50
N LEU A 47 5.91 22.40 -16.92
CA LEU A 47 5.42 23.75 -16.65
C LEU A 47 5.04 23.88 -15.17
N LEU A 48 5.62 24.86 -14.49
CA LEU A 48 5.21 25.24 -13.15
C LEU A 48 3.86 25.94 -13.22
N LYS A 49 2.98 25.60 -12.28
CA LYS A 49 1.72 26.32 -12.05
C LYS A 49 1.82 26.91 -10.67
N CYS A 50 1.89 28.24 -10.62
CA CYS A 50 2.00 28.99 -9.38
C CYS A 50 0.72 29.81 -9.21
N GLN A 51 0.14 29.76 -8.01
CA GLN A 51 -1.07 30.48 -7.68
C GLN A 51 -0.89 31.11 -6.30
N PHE A 52 -1.29 32.37 -6.18
CA PHE A 52 -1.39 33.04 -4.89
C PHE A 52 -2.62 32.52 -4.13
N ILE A 53 -2.44 32.16 -2.86
CA ILE A 53 -3.53 31.69 -2.00
C ILE A 53 -3.74 32.76 -0.93
N PRO A 54 -4.93 33.37 -0.84
CA PRO A 54 -5.23 34.34 0.20
C PRO A 54 -5.26 33.66 1.58
N PRO A 55 -4.95 34.39 2.67
CA PRO A 55 -4.82 33.83 4.00
C PRO A 55 -6.10 33.13 4.50
N GLU A 56 -7.27 33.58 4.06
CA GLU A 56 -8.57 32.97 4.41
C GLU A 56 -8.73 31.53 3.89
N ARG A 57 -8.14 31.23 2.73
CA ARG A 57 -8.18 29.90 2.12
C ARG A 57 -7.07 28.99 2.66
N VAL A 58 -6.12 29.53 3.42
CA VAL A 58 -5.03 28.75 4.01
C VAL A 58 -5.56 27.97 5.21
N HIS A 59 -5.41 26.64 5.15
CA HIS A 59 -5.77 25.80 6.28
C HIS A 59 -4.81 26.03 7.47
N LYS A 60 -5.33 26.10 8.69
CA LYS A 60 -4.56 26.37 9.92
C LYS A 60 -3.35 25.43 10.10
N ASP A 61 -3.51 24.14 9.80
CA ASP A 61 -2.44 23.13 9.86
C ASP A 61 -1.56 23.03 8.58
N LEU A 62 -1.63 23.99 7.65
CA LEU A 62 -0.90 23.90 6.39
C LEU A 62 0.62 23.90 6.61
N PHE A 63 1.14 24.64 7.57
CA PHE A 63 2.59 24.67 7.85
C PHE A 63 2.97 23.95 9.15
N LYS A 64 2.10 23.06 9.63
CA LYS A 64 2.41 22.22 10.79
C LYS A 64 3.67 21.39 10.53
N ASP A 65 4.61 21.47 11.46
CA ASP A 65 5.92 20.78 11.42
C ASP A 65 6.83 21.16 10.23
N CYS A 66 6.68 22.34 9.62
CA CYS A 66 7.49 22.75 8.46
C CYS A 66 9.01 22.79 8.73
N GLY A 67 9.43 23.08 9.96
CA GLY A 67 10.84 23.08 10.37
C GLY A 67 11.45 21.70 10.66
N ARG A 68 10.64 20.61 10.62
CA ARG A 68 11.14 19.27 10.91
C ARG A 68 11.78 18.64 9.67
N LYS A 69 13.00 18.14 9.81
CA LYS A 69 13.67 17.34 8.76
C LYS A 69 12.81 16.12 8.40
N PHE A 70 12.44 16.01 7.12
CA PHE A 70 11.62 14.91 6.62
C PHE A 70 12.35 13.57 6.73
N ARG A 71 11.66 12.54 7.25
CA ARG A 71 12.12 11.14 7.24
C ARG A 71 11.14 10.29 6.46
N LYS A 72 11.66 9.41 5.59
CA LYS A 72 10.81 8.49 4.82
C LYS A 72 9.98 7.62 5.76
N PRO A 73 8.67 7.41 5.49
CA PRO A 73 7.85 6.51 6.27
C PRO A 73 8.47 5.10 6.33
N SER A 74 8.56 4.54 7.54
CA SER A 74 9.02 3.16 7.75
C SER A 74 7.83 2.24 8.02
N GLN A 75 7.88 1.01 7.51
CA GLN A 75 6.85 -0.02 7.71
C GLN A 75 7.35 -1.16 8.61
N PRO A 76 7.53 -0.93 9.93
CA PRO A 76 8.11 -1.93 10.83
C PRO A 76 7.21 -3.17 10.99
N ALA A 77 5.90 -3.03 10.82
CA ALA A 77 4.96 -4.16 10.87
C ALA A 77 5.21 -5.18 9.74
N VAL A 78 5.45 -4.69 8.51
CA VAL A 78 5.74 -5.52 7.34
C VAL A 78 7.04 -6.29 7.58
N GLY A 79 8.09 -5.60 8.04
CA GLY A 79 9.36 -6.24 8.38
C GLY A 79 9.20 -7.32 9.46
N ARG A 80 8.38 -7.10 10.49
CA ARG A 80 8.10 -8.10 11.53
C ARG A 80 7.35 -9.33 11.01
N TYR A 81 6.39 -9.14 10.10
CA TYR A 81 5.58 -10.23 9.56
C TYR A 81 6.36 -11.07 8.55
N ASN A 82 7.06 -10.40 7.63
CA ASN A 82 7.85 -11.02 6.56
C ASN A 82 9.23 -11.50 7.05
N LYS A 83 9.59 -11.27 8.31
CA LYS A 83 10.87 -11.72 8.87
C LYS A 83 11.01 -13.24 8.69
N ILE A 84 12.10 -13.66 8.05
CA ILE A 84 12.50 -15.06 7.98
C ILE A 84 12.79 -15.54 9.40
N ARG A 85 12.04 -16.56 9.84
CA ARG A 85 12.16 -17.13 11.18
C ARG A 85 13.23 -18.21 11.22
N SER A 86 14.00 -18.21 12.30
CA SER A 86 14.97 -19.27 12.62
C SER A 86 14.28 -20.61 12.93
N ALA A 87 15.03 -21.70 12.92
CA ALA A 87 14.51 -23.04 13.22
C ALA A 87 13.92 -23.13 14.65
N SER A 88 14.57 -22.51 15.64
CA SER A 88 14.09 -22.47 17.03
C SER A 88 12.77 -21.69 17.16
N GLU A 89 12.64 -20.56 16.47
CA GLU A 89 11.39 -19.78 16.42
C GLU A 89 10.26 -20.55 15.74
N LYS A 90 10.55 -21.27 14.64
CA LYS A 90 9.59 -22.16 13.97
C LYS A 90 9.16 -23.30 14.89
N ALA A 91 10.07 -23.91 15.65
CA ALA A 91 9.75 -24.95 16.61
C ALA A 91 8.87 -24.43 17.76
N ARG A 92 9.17 -23.25 18.31
CA ARG A 92 8.33 -22.59 19.33
C ARG A 92 6.93 -22.29 18.79
N MET A 93 6.84 -21.84 17.55
CA MET A 93 5.55 -21.63 16.88
C MET A 93 4.76 -22.93 16.75
N ALA A 94 5.39 -24.01 16.28
CA ALA A 94 4.74 -25.32 16.16
C ALA A 94 4.20 -25.82 17.51
N LYS A 95 4.97 -25.67 18.61
CA LYS A 95 4.51 -26.00 19.96
C LYS A 95 3.27 -25.18 20.36
N ARG A 96 3.29 -23.86 20.14
CA ARG A 96 2.13 -22.98 20.42
C ARG A 96 0.90 -23.39 19.61
N LEU A 97 1.13 -23.82 18.39
CA LEU A 97 0.09 -24.17 17.43
C LEU A 97 -0.59 -25.50 17.83
N LEU A 98 0.19 -26.52 18.19
CA LEU A 98 -0.33 -27.77 18.77
C LEU A 98 -1.11 -27.54 20.08
N ARG A 99 -0.64 -26.62 20.94
CA ARG A 99 -1.38 -26.26 22.17
C ARG A 99 -2.75 -25.67 21.85
N LYS A 100 -2.84 -24.79 20.84
CA LYS A 100 -4.12 -24.20 20.41
C LYS A 100 -5.05 -25.25 19.80
N GLU A 101 -4.51 -26.18 19.01
CA GLU A 101 -5.28 -27.28 18.42
C GLU A 101 -5.92 -28.16 19.51
N ARG A 102 -5.15 -28.56 20.53
CA ARG A 102 -5.68 -29.32 21.68
C ARG A 102 -6.79 -28.56 22.41
N LEU A 103 -6.59 -27.26 22.62
CA LEU A 103 -7.57 -26.42 23.31
C LEU A 103 -8.86 -26.25 22.49
N LEU A 104 -8.74 -26.17 21.16
CA LEU A 104 -9.89 -26.14 20.27
C LEU A 104 -10.68 -27.45 20.32
N ARG A 105 -10.01 -28.61 20.25
CA ARG A 105 -10.68 -29.92 20.36
C ARG A 105 -11.45 -30.07 21.68
N LYS A 106 -10.85 -29.65 22.80
CA LYS A 106 -11.53 -29.64 24.11
C LYS A 106 -12.82 -28.80 24.07
N ARG A 107 -12.76 -27.58 23.51
CA ARG A 107 -13.93 -26.70 23.36
C ARG A 107 -15.02 -27.26 22.44
N LEU A 108 -14.65 -28.08 21.45
CA LEU A 108 -15.61 -28.73 20.55
C LEU A 108 -16.30 -29.89 21.27
N ALA A 109 -15.54 -30.72 21.99
CA ALA A 109 -16.07 -31.80 22.82
C ALA A 109 -16.99 -31.28 23.93
N GLU A 110 -16.63 -30.17 24.60
CA GLU A 110 -17.49 -29.48 25.58
C GLU A 110 -18.84 -29.03 24.99
N LYS A 111 -18.90 -28.80 23.68
CA LYS A 111 -20.13 -28.43 22.97
C LYS A 111 -20.85 -29.63 22.34
N GLY A 112 -20.39 -30.85 22.59
CA GLY A 112 -20.95 -32.07 22.02
C GLY A 112 -20.70 -32.23 20.52
N LEU A 113 -19.69 -31.56 19.97
CA LEU A 113 -19.32 -31.65 18.55
C LEU A 113 -18.11 -32.57 18.37
N ASP A 114 -18.37 -33.79 17.93
CA ASP A 114 -17.35 -34.77 17.57
C ASP A 114 -16.80 -34.47 16.18
N TYR A 115 -15.87 -33.52 16.14
CA TYR A 115 -15.22 -33.07 14.91
C TYR A 115 -13.73 -33.41 14.92
N ASP A 116 -13.38 -34.46 14.18
CA ASP A 116 -11.99 -34.78 13.90
C ASP A 116 -11.53 -34.16 12.58
N PHE A 117 -10.41 -33.45 12.62
CA PHE A 117 -9.80 -32.85 11.45
C PHE A 117 -8.30 -33.09 11.47
N PRO A 118 -7.68 -33.30 10.29
CA PRO A 118 -6.24 -33.46 10.15
C PRO A 118 -5.56 -32.13 10.53
N GLY A 119 -5.27 -31.97 11.81
CA GLY A 119 -4.71 -30.76 12.38
C GLY A 119 -3.24 -30.57 12.03
N PHE A 120 -2.58 -29.68 12.77
CA PHE A 120 -1.21 -29.29 12.47
C PHE A 120 -0.18 -30.35 12.87
N ALA A 121 -0.60 -31.35 13.66
CA ALA A 121 0.16 -32.56 13.90
C ALA A 121 0.32 -33.41 12.62
N ALA A 122 -0.73 -33.54 11.80
CA ALA A 122 -0.73 -34.37 10.59
C ALA A 122 0.15 -33.78 9.47
N GLN A 123 0.18 -32.46 9.34
CA GLN A 123 0.96 -31.77 8.29
C GLN A 123 2.47 -32.01 8.37
N LYS A 124 3.03 -32.26 9.57
CA LYS A 124 4.45 -32.62 9.72
C LYS A 124 4.82 -33.94 9.04
N LEU A 125 3.85 -34.84 8.84
CA LEU A 125 4.08 -36.17 8.28
C LEU A 125 4.20 -36.14 6.75
N HIS A 126 3.49 -35.22 6.07
CA HIS A 126 3.49 -35.12 4.60
C HIS A 126 4.77 -34.48 4.02
N ILE A 127 5.47 -33.62 4.76
CA ILE A 127 6.70 -32.95 4.29
C ILE A 127 7.89 -33.93 4.22
N LYS A 128 7.87 -35.02 5.00
CA LYS A 128 8.98 -35.98 5.07
C LYS A 128 9.09 -36.92 3.85
N LYS A 129 8.18 -36.87 2.87
CA LYS A 129 8.12 -37.85 1.76
C LYS A 129 8.46 -37.33 0.35
N LYS A 130 8.76 -36.05 0.14
CA LYS A 130 9.28 -35.59 -1.17
C LYS A 130 10.81 -35.45 -1.16
N LYS A 131 11.53 -36.58 -1.27
CA LYS A 131 12.90 -36.59 -1.78
C LYS A 131 12.83 -36.36 -3.30
N VAL A 132 12.97 -35.11 -3.75
CA VAL A 132 13.23 -34.85 -5.17
C VAL A 132 14.67 -35.26 -5.46
N LYS A 133 14.86 -36.25 -6.35
CA LYS A 133 16.17 -36.62 -6.88
C LYS A 133 16.75 -35.39 -7.61
N LYS A 134 17.85 -34.82 -7.13
CA LYS A 134 18.65 -33.87 -7.90
C LYS A 134 19.40 -34.66 -8.97
N SER A 135 18.95 -34.62 -10.22
CA SER A 135 19.85 -34.87 -11.35
C SER A 135 20.84 -33.71 -11.41
N LYS A 136 22.13 -34.04 -11.46
CA LYS A 136 23.20 -33.09 -11.76
C LYS A 136 23.13 -32.80 -13.25
N LEU A 137 22.80 -31.58 -13.65
CA LEU A 137 23.17 -31.09 -14.97
C LEU A 137 24.47 -30.29 -14.79
N LYS A 138 25.58 -30.90 -15.22
CA LYS A 138 26.79 -30.17 -15.59
C LYS A 138 26.63 -29.85 -17.07
N LEU A 139 26.46 -28.58 -17.40
CA LEU A 139 26.88 -28.03 -18.69
C LEU A 139 27.32 -26.60 -18.40
N ASP A 140 28.63 -26.43 -18.24
CA ASP A 140 29.29 -25.17 -18.50
C ASP A 140 29.13 -24.91 -20.01
N LEU A 141 28.44 -23.84 -20.40
CA LEU A 141 28.58 -23.30 -21.75
C LEU A 141 28.77 -21.80 -21.68
N SER A 142 29.98 -21.44 -22.07
CA SER A 142 30.52 -20.11 -22.30
C SER A 142 29.63 -19.25 -23.21
N LEU A 143 29.72 -17.94 -22.99
CA LEU A 143 29.17 -16.85 -23.77
C LEU A 143 29.34 -17.03 -25.28
N ASN A 144 28.31 -16.67 -26.06
CA ASN A 144 28.48 -15.76 -27.19
C ASN A 144 27.15 -15.10 -27.59
N SER A 145 27.18 -13.77 -27.60
CA SER A 145 26.10 -12.86 -28.00
C SER A 145 26.13 -12.67 -29.51
N GLN A 146 25.36 -13.44 -30.27
CA GLN A 146 25.03 -13.13 -31.67
C GLN A 146 24.01 -14.15 -32.18
N ASP A 147 22.72 -13.88 -31.96
CA ASP A 147 21.63 -14.45 -32.76
C ASP A 147 20.65 -13.32 -33.10
N PRO A 148 20.11 -13.26 -34.33
CA PRO A 148 19.19 -12.21 -34.76
C PRO A 148 17.82 -12.38 -34.09
N THR A 149 17.28 -11.28 -33.56
CA THR A 149 15.94 -11.22 -32.96
C THR A 149 14.86 -11.64 -33.97
N PRO A 150 13.93 -12.53 -33.62
CA PRO A 150 12.88 -12.95 -34.55
C PRO A 150 11.92 -11.79 -34.85
N VAL A 151 11.74 -11.51 -36.14
CA VAL A 151 10.85 -10.47 -36.67
C VAL A 151 9.39 -10.81 -36.39
N CYS A 152 8.64 -9.79 -35.99
CA CYS A 152 7.23 -9.86 -35.60
C CYS A 152 6.35 -10.42 -36.73
N THR A 153 5.57 -11.47 -36.44
CA THR A 153 4.59 -12.06 -37.35
C THR A 153 3.50 -11.05 -37.77
N PRO A 154 3.08 -11.02 -39.06
CA PRO A 154 2.26 -9.96 -39.65
C PRO A 154 0.81 -9.87 -39.10
N THR A 155 0.35 -10.87 -38.37
CA THR A 155 -0.98 -10.92 -37.74
C THR A 155 -1.22 -9.82 -36.70
N VAL A 156 -0.17 -9.16 -36.20
CA VAL A 156 -0.31 -8.03 -35.25
C VAL A 156 -0.61 -6.70 -35.98
N LEU A 157 -0.21 -6.56 -37.25
CA LEU A 157 -0.44 -5.34 -38.03
C LEU A 157 -1.84 -5.29 -38.66
N GLU A 158 -2.39 -6.43 -39.08
CA GLU A 158 -3.80 -6.50 -39.55
C GLU A 158 -4.80 -6.11 -38.45
N ARG A 159 -4.52 -6.45 -37.20
CA ARG A 159 -5.39 -6.12 -36.06
C ARG A 159 -5.48 -4.63 -35.75
N ARG A 160 -4.50 -3.83 -36.19
CA ARG A 160 -4.52 -2.37 -36.01
C ARG A 160 -5.20 -1.64 -37.17
N LYS A 161 -5.28 -2.26 -38.36
CA LYS A 161 -5.94 -1.67 -39.53
C LYS A 161 -7.47 -1.78 -39.50
N ALA A 162 -8.02 -2.69 -38.68
CA ALA A 162 -9.46 -2.89 -38.56
C ALA A 162 -10.15 -1.98 -37.52
N HIS A 163 -9.48 -0.95 -36.99
CA HIS A 163 -10.06 0.03 -36.06
C HIS A 163 -10.09 1.46 -36.64
N GLU A 164 -9.70 1.64 -37.90
CA GLU A 164 -9.83 2.91 -38.63
C GLU A 164 -10.78 2.73 -39.82
N ALA A 165 -12.07 2.58 -39.52
CA ALA A 165 -13.18 2.90 -40.41
C ALA A 165 -14.44 2.87 -39.56
N ASP A 166 -14.98 4.06 -39.28
CA ASP A 166 -16.40 4.39 -39.06
C ASP A 166 -16.47 5.64 -38.14
N ASP A 167 -16.06 6.80 -38.69
CA ASP A 167 -16.56 8.09 -38.23
C ASP A 167 -17.79 8.43 -39.08
N ASP A 168 -18.96 8.53 -38.46
CA ASP A 168 -19.96 9.59 -38.63
C ASP A 168 -21.33 9.15 -38.08
N THR A 169 -22.01 10.07 -37.39
CA THR A 169 -23.46 10.11 -37.00
C THR A 169 -23.74 10.07 -35.48
N GLU A 170 -23.77 11.28 -34.93
CA GLU A 170 -24.65 11.80 -33.86
C GLU A 170 -24.50 11.36 -32.40
N ASP A 171 -24.36 12.41 -31.57
CA ASP A 171 -24.34 12.45 -30.12
C ASP A 171 -25.53 11.72 -29.48
N LYS A 172 -25.26 10.62 -28.78
CA LYS A 172 -26.15 10.08 -27.74
C LYS A 172 -25.37 9.84 -26.47
N GLU A 173 -25.56 10.79 -25.55
CA GLU A 173 -25.23 10.73 -24.13
C GLU A 173 -25.51 9.34 -23.53
N ILE A 174 -24.45 8.60 -23.18
CA ILE A 174 -24.57 7.34 -22.45
C ILE A 174 -24.71 7.67 -20.96
N THR A 175 -25.95 7.86 -20.51
CA THR A 175 -26.29 7.94 -19.09
C THR A 175 -26.02 6.59 -18.41
N VAL A 176 -24.95 6.49 -17.63
CA VAL A 176 -24.68 5.30 -16.79
C VAL A 176 -25.65 5.34 -15.59
N ARG A 177 -26.78 4.64 -15.71
CA ARG A 177 -27.71 4.41 -14.60
C ARG A 177 -27.09 3.44 -13.58
N LEU A 178 -26.46 3.99 -12.56
CA LEU A 178 -26.15 3.24 -11.33
C LEU A 178 -27.44 3.05 -10.52
N PRO A 179 -27.68 1.86 -9.94
CA PRO A 179 -28.85 1.64 -9.10
C PRO A 179 -28.80 2.54 -7.85
N PRO A 180 -29.95 3.05 -7.37
CA PRO A 180 -30.00 3.97 -6.25
C PRO A 180 -29.48 3.31 -4.97
N SER A 181 -28.64 4.04 -4.24
CA SER A 181 -28.23 3.69 -2.88
C SER A 181 -29.46 3.68 -1.97
N SER A 182 -29.90 2.50 -1.56
CA SER A 182 -30.87 2.37 -0.48
C SER A 182 -30.26 2.89 0.81
N VAL A 183 -30.93 3.89 1.37
CA VAL A 183 -30.59 4.55 2.63
C VAL A 183 -31.14 3.71 3.79
N GLU A 184 -30.41 3.77 4.91
CA GLU A 184 -30.80 3.45 6.29
C GLU A 184 -30.93 1.98 6.70
N ASN A 185 -29.94 1.52 7.48
CA ASN A 185 -30.19 1.01 8.82
C ASN A 185 -28.94 1.17 9.69
N ALA A 186 -29.00 2.14 10.60
CA ALA A 186 -27.98 2.42 11.61
C ALA A 186 -27.96 1.32 12.68
N VAL A 187 -27.14 0.28 12.50
CA VAL A 187 -26.82 -0.66 13.58
C VAL A 187 -25.74 -0.04 14.46
N GLN A 188 -26.15 0.39 15.66
CA GLN A 188 -25.25 0.90 16.69
C GLN A 188 -24.23 -0.18 17.10
N ARG A 189 -22.94 0.08 16.87
CA ARG A 189 -21.85 -0.77 17.40
C ARG A 189 -21.69 -0.52 18.91
N PRO A 190 -21.71 -1.54 19.78
CA PRO A 190 -21.50 -1.34 21.21
C PRO A 190 -20.10 -0.82 21.50
N LYS A 191 -20.01 0.25 22.30
CA LYS A 191 -18.76 0.86 22.76
C LYS A 191 -18.00 -0.14 23.63
N LYS A 192 -16.74 -0.41 23.27
CA LYS A 192 -15.82 -1.27 24.01
C LYS A 192 -15.43 -0.61 25.32
N GLN A 193 -15.92 -1.11 26.45
CA GLN A 193 -15.54 -0.64 27.79
C GLN A 193 -14.03 -0.84 28.03
N LYS A 194 -13.36 0.20 28.55
CA LYS A 194 -11.99 0.11 29.06
C LYS A 194 -12.01 -0.73 30.34
N ARG A 195 -11.21 -1.80 30.39
CA ARG A 195 -10.98 -2.59 31.60
C ARG A 195 -10.26 -1.72 32.64
N LYS A 196 -10.90 -1.47 33.80
CA LYS A 196 -10.24 -0.93 34.99
C LYS A 196 -9.28 -2.00 35.53
N LYS A 197 -8.02 -1.62 35.79
CA LYS A 197 -7.07 -2.46 36.56
C LYS A 197 -7.50 -2.42 38.02
N ALA A 198 -7.55 -3.57 38.69
CA ALA A 198 -7.68 -3.64 40.13
C ALA A 198 -6.29 -3.45 40.76
N ASP A 199 -6.14 -2.45 41.63
CA ASP A 199 -4.98 -2.30 42.50
C ASP A 199 -5.07 -3.32 43.64
N LEU A 200 -4.15 -4.27 43.68
CA LEU A 200 -3.93 -5.11 44.85
C LEU A 200 -3.19 -4.28 45.90
N LYS A 201 -3.93 -3.84 46.92
CA LYS A 201 -3.38 -3.31 48.17
C LYS A 201 -2.49 -4.39 48.80
N LYS A 202 -1.19 -4.06 48.92
CA LYS A 202 -0.25 -4.71 49.84
C LYS A 202 -0.80 -4.58 51.27
N GLN A 203 -1.10 -5.70 51.91
CA GLN A 203 -1.26 -5.74 53.37
C GLN A 203 0.13 -5.80 54.00
N LYS A 204 0.24 -5.11 55.14
CA LYS A 204 1.42 -4.97 55.99
C LYS A 204 1.89 -6.31 56.54
#